data_AF-A0A8X6Y350-F1
#
_entry.id   AF-A0A8X6Y350-F1
#
_cell.length_a   1.000
_cell.length_b   1.000
_cell.length_c   1.000
_cell.angle_alpha   90.00
_cell.angle_beta   90.00
_cell.angle_gamma   90.00
#
_symmetry.space_group_name_H-M   'P 1'
#
loop_
_entity.id
_entity.type
_entity.pdbx_description
1 polymer ?
#
loop_
_entity_poly.entity_id
_entity_poly.type
_entity_poly.pdbx_seq_one_letter_code
_entity_poly.pdbx_strand_id
1 'polypeptide(L)'
;MPDHLKKSYPTQMLIILQHQFYDLKVSEDKFSVSLSFQGKQERITIPFFAISEFRDKISGDVLIFDKISIDSDKEYKSEKCTEKLSNGSIISIDQLRDE
;
A
#
# COMPACT_ATOMS: atom_id res chain seq x y z
N MET A 1 9.84 -2.49 11.77
CA MET A 1 8.63 -3.10 12.37
C MET A 1 9.05 -4.03 13.49
N PRO A 2 8.42 -3.97 14.68
CA PRO A 2 8.74 -4.80 15.85
C PRO A 2 8.68 -6.31 15.57
N ASP A 3 9.56 -7.09 16.20
CA ASP A 3 9.68 -8.52 15.93
C ASP A 3 8.47 -9.35 16.39
N HIS A 4 7.81 -8.93 17.47
CA HIS A 4 6.62 -9.64 17.97
C HIS A 4 5.44 -9.47 16.99
N LEU A 5 5.25 -8.30 16.37
CA LEU A 5 4.21 -8.12 15.35
C LEU A 5 4.48 -9.00 14.13
N LYS A 6 5.75 -9.12 13.69
CA LYS A 6 6.12 -10.04 12.60
C LYS A 6 5.83 -11.50 12.95
N LYS A 7 6.02 -11.90 14.21
CA LYS A 7 5.69 -13.25 14.68
C LYS A 7 4.19 -13.49 14.77
N SER A 8 3.42 -12.48 15.21
CA SER A 8 1.95 -12.56 15.31
C SER A 8 1.26 -12.52 13.94
N TYR A 9 1.86 -11.84 12.96
CA TYR A 9 1.33 -11.69 11.60
C TYR A 9 2.41 -12.07 10.57
N PRO A 10 2.71 -13.38 10.41
CA PRO A 10 3.83 -13.83 9.59
C PRO A 10 3.59 -13.71 8.08
N THR A 11 2.33 -13.82 7.64
CA THR A 11 1.99 -13.86 6.21
C THR A 11 1.41 -12.54 5.71
N GLN A 12 0.41 -12.02 6.40
CA GLN A 12 -0.32 -10.82 6.01
C GLN A 12 -0.77 -10.07 7.26
N MET A 13 -0.76 -8.74 7.16
CA MET A 13 -1.23 -7.85 8.22
C MET A 13 -2.23 -6.85 7.63
N LEU A 14 -3.43 -6.78 8.20
CA LEU A 14 -4.42 -5.76 7.88
C LEU A 14 -4.25 -4.59 8.86
N ILE A 15 -4.07 -3.39 8.32
CA ILE A 15 -3.93 -2.17 9.10
C ILE A 15 -5.12 -1.27 8.81
N ILE A 16 -5.82 -0.87 9.87
CA ILE A 16 -6.97 0.04 9.77
C ILE A 16 -6.51 1.39 10.30
N LEU A 17 -6.44 2.40 9.42
CA LEU A 17 -6.15 3.79 9.80
C LEU A 17 -7.45 4.50 10.24
N GLN A 18 -8.05 3.89 11.27
CA GLN A 18 -9.28 4.21 11.98
C GLN A 18 -9.17 5.15 13.19
N HIS A 19 -9.48 6.45 13.14
CA HIS A 19 -9.63 7.37 14.30
C HIS A 19 -8.44 7.51 15.27
N GLN A 20 -7.51 6.56 15.32
CA GLN A 20 -6.48 6.39 16.32
C GLN A 20 -5.17 5.97 15.65
N PHE A 21 -4.63 6.87 14.85
CA PHE A 21 -3.29 6.79 14.32
C PHE A 21 -2.55 8.10 14.64
N TYR A 22 -1.24 8.00 14.83
CA TYR A 22 -0.40 9.15 15.17
C TYR A 22 0.87 9.14 14.32
N ASP A 23 1.53 10.29 14.23
CA ASP A 23 2.82 10.45 13.54
C ASP A 23 2.87 9.82 12.15
N LEU A 24 1.79 9.95 11.36
CA LEU A 24 1.82 9.49 9.97
C LEU A 24 2.83 10.34 9.19
N LYS A 25 3.91 9.70 8.76
CA LYS A 25 4.92 10.30 7.88
C LYS A 25 4.97 9.52 6.59
N VAL A 26 4.83 10.23 5.49
CA VAL A 26 4.89 9.66 4.15
C VAL A 26 6.20 10.09 3.50
N SER A 27 6.88 9.14 2.86
CA SER A 27 8.07 9.34 2.04
C SER A 27 7.78 8.82 0.63
N GLU A 28 8.74 8.92 -0.29
CA GLU A 28 8.52 8.51 -1.68
C GLU A 28 8.28 6.99 -1.82
N ASP A 29 8.97 6.17 -1.02
CA ASP A 29 8.99 4.70 -1.13
C ASP A 29 8.18 3.98 -0.04
N LYS A 30 7.79 4.70 1.01
CA LYS A 30 7.22 4.12 2.24
C LYS A 30 6.43 5.13 3.04
N PHE A 31 5.64 4.63 3.98
CA PHE A 31 5.08 5.43 5.07
C PHE A 31 5.41 4.82 6.43
N SER A 32 5.39 5.66 7.47
CA SER A 32 5.47 5.22 8.86
C SER A 32 4.32 5.79 9.66
N VAL A 33 3.78 5.01 10.58
CA VAL A 33 2.65 5.40 11.41
C VAL A 33 2.78 4.77 12.80
N SER A 34 2.32 5.48 13.82
CA SER A 34 2.20 4.98 15.19
C SER A 34 0.77 4.50 15.41
N LEU A 35 0.61 3.22 15.77
CA LEU A 35 -0.68 2.56 16.04
C LEU A 35 -0.66 1.86 17.40
N SER A 36 -1.83 1.63 17.98
CA SER A 36 -1.96 0.88 19.23
C SER A 36 -2.15 -0.61 18.95
N PHE A 37 -1.21 -1.42 19.41
CA PHE A 37 -1.28 -2.88 19.39
C PHE A 37 -1.41 -3.39 20.82
N GLN A 38 -2.52 -4.07 21.14
CA GLN A 38 -2.77 -4.59 22.49
C GLN A 38 -2.58 -3.54 23.61
N GLY A 39 -2.97 -2.29 23.34
CA GLY A 39 -2.84 -1.18 24.29
C GLY A 39 -1.44 -0.55 24.35
N LYS A 40 -0.47 -1.01 23.56
CA LYS A 40 0.85 -0.39 23.43
C LYS A 40 0.94 0.38 22.12
N GLN A 41 1.35 1.64 22.19
CA GLN A 41 1.62 2.44 21.01
C GLN A 41 2.95 2.02 20.39
N GLU A 42 2.93 1.58 19.14
CA GLU A 42 4.11 1.15 18.41
C GLU A 42 4.17 1.78 17.02
N ARG A 43 5.39 2.08 16.59
CA ARG A 43 5.65 2.62 15.27
C ARG A 43 5.93 1.50 14.28
N ILE A 44 5.19 1.52 13.17
CA ILE A 44 5.42 0.65 12.03
C ILE A 44 5.84 1.47 10.82
N THR A 45 6.64 0.85 9.95
CA THR A 45 7.12 1.44 8.70
C THR A 45 6.85 0.42 7.61
N ILE A 46 6.11 0.84 6.59
CA ILE A 46 5.58 -0.01 5.53
C ILE A 46 6.00 0.58 4.19
N PRO A 47 6.85 -0.13 3.43
CA PRO A 47 7.11 0.21 2.04
C PRO A 47 5.86 0.08 1.18
N PHE A 48 5.68 0.96 0.20
CA PHE A 48 4.50 0.89 -0.67
C PHE A 48 4.44 -0.39 -1.50
N PHE A 49 5.60 -0.91 -1.93
CA PHE A 49 5.67 -2.19 -2.65
C PHE A 49 5.19 -3.40 -1.82
N ALA A 50 5.12 -3.26 -0.50
CA ALA A 50 4.67 -4.32 0.39
C ALA A 50 3.14 -4.34 0.57
N ILE A 51 2.42 -3.33 0.08
CA ILE A 51 0.96 -3.27 0.13
C ILE A 51 0.41 -4.21 -0.92
N SER A 52 -0.43 -5.17 -0.50
CA SER A 52 -1.14 -6.08 -1.41
C SER A 52 -2.56 -5.62 -1.70
N GLU A 53 -3.17 -4.89 -0.76
CA GLU A 53 -4.55 -4.42 -0.89
C GLU A 53 -4.74 -3.11 -0.12
N PHE A 54 -5.48 -2.18 -0.71
CA PHE A 54 -5.95 -0.95 -0.09
C PHE A 54 -7.47 -0.84 -0.27
N ARG A 55 -8.19 -0.53 0.80
CA ARG A 55 -9.65 -0.36 0.79
C ARG A 55 -10.02 0.96 1.42
N ASP A 56 -10.84 1.75 0.75
CA ASP A 56 -11.47 2.94 1.31
C ASP A 56 -12.94 2.66 1.66
N LYS A 57 -13.30 2.84 2.93
CA LYS A 57 -14.68 2.63 3.41
C LYS A 57 -15.64 3.75 3.01
N ILE A 58 -15.14 4.93 2.67
CA ILE A 58 -15.98 6.10 2.37
C ILE A 58 -16.46 6.04 0.92
N SER A 59 -15.53 5.89 -0.02
CA SER A 59 -15.87 5.76 -1.44
C SER A 59 -16.29 4.34 -1.82
N GLY A 60 -15.89 3.33 -1.03
CA GLY A 60 -16.12 1.92 -1.35
C GLY A 60 -15.10 1.32 -2.31
N ASP A 61 -14.04 2.07 -2.64
CA ASP A 61 -13.03 1.63 -3.60
C ASP A 61 -12.10 0.57 -3.00
N VAL A 62 -11.66 -0.33 -3.87
CA VAL A 62 -10.69 -1.38 -3.56
C VAL A 62 -9.59 -1.38 -4.61
N LEU A 63 -8.34 -1.24 -4.16
CA LEU A 63 -7.15 -1.37 -4.99
C LEU A 63 -6.41 -2.65 -4.57
N ILE A 64 -6.13 -3.51 -5.54
CA ILE A 64 -5.39 -4.76 -5.34
C ILE A 64 -4.08 -4.63 -6.12
N PHE A 65 -2.97 -4.98 -5.45
CA PHE A 65 -1.63 -4.89 -6.01
C PHE A 65 -1.01 -6.29 -6.07
N ASP A 66 -0.61 -6.71 -7.26
CA ASP A 66 0.16 -7.93 -7.42
C ASP A 66 1.60 -7.72 -6.95
N LYS A 67 2.13 -8.72 -6.24
CA LYS A 67 3.56 -8.74 -5.92
C LYS A 67 4.33 -8.87 -7.23
N ILE A 68 5.00 -7.79 -7.62
CA ILE A 68 5.97 -7.84 -8.71
C ILE A 68 7.12 -8.70 -8.22
N SER A 69 7.27 -9.90 -8.80
CA SER A 69 8.48 -10.70 -8.69
C SER A 69 9.60 -9.92 -9.36
N ILE A 70 10.38 -9.17 -8.58
CA ILE A 70 11.59 -8.50 -9.09
C ILE A 70 12.64 -9.60 -9.27
N ASP A 71 12.58 -10.26 -10.43
CA ASP A 71 13.70 -11.03 -10.94
C ASP A 71 14.84 -10.03 -11.13
N SER A 72 15.95 -10.21 -10.40
CA SER A 72 16.98 -9.18 -10.20
C SER A 72 17.82 -8.83 -11.44
N ASP A 73 17.42 -9.30 -12.62
CA ASP A 73 18.14 -9.18 -13.89
C ASP A 73 17.40 -8.37 -14.98
N LYS A 74 16.30 -7.68 -14.66
CA LYS A 74 15.61 -6.82 -15.64
C LYS A 74 15.69 -5.33 -15.28
N GLU A 75 16.49 -4.61 -16.06
CA GLU A 75 16.53 -3.14 -16.10
C GLU A 75 15.14 -2.60 -16.45
N TYR A 76 14.46 -2.02 -15.46
CA TYR A 76 13.18 -1.34 -15.68
C TYR A 76 13.42 0.02 -16.33
N LYS A 77 13.21 0.12 -17.65
CA LYS A 77 12.92 1.42 -18.26
C LYS A 77 11.49 1.79 -17.89
N SER A 78 11.32 2.97 -17.29
CA SER A 78 10.00 3.58 -17.13
C SER A 78 9.48 3.95 -18.52
N GLU A 79 8.85 3.00 -19.19
CA GLU A 79 8.07 3.29 -20.39
C GLU A 79 6.77 3.96 -19.95
N LYS A 80 6.59 5.17 -20.46
CA LYS A 80 5.41 5.99 -20.27
C LYS A 80 4.16 5.13 -20.57
N CYS A 81 3.24 5.06 -19.61
CA CYS A 81 1.96 4.36 -19.79
C CYS A 81 1.14 5.00 -20.92
N THR A 82 1.26 4.45 -22.10
CA THR A 82 0.22 4.44 -23.12
C THR A 82 0.25 3.04 -23.69
N GLU A 83 -0.72 2.22 -23.30
CA GLU A 83 -1.55 1.49 -24.24
C GLU A 83 -2.60 0.63 -23.51
N LYS A 84 -3.80 0.65 -24.09
CA LYS A 84 -4.99 -0.05 -23.62
C LYS A 84 -4.80 -1.55 -23.72
N LEU A 85 -5.08 -2.28 -22.64
CA LEU A 85 -5.45 -3.69 -22.73
C LEU A 85 -6.81 -3.94 -22.04
N SER A 86 -7.62 -4.70 -22.77
CA SER A 86 -8.98 -5.10 -22.46
C SER A 86 -9.06 -6.09 -21.30
N ASN A 87 -10.13 -5.93 -20.52
CA ASN A 87 -10.70 -6.81 -19.50
C ASN A 87 -10.04 -6.75 -18.12
N GLY A 88 -10.34 -5.64 -17.44
CA GLY A 88 -9.94 -5.30 -16.08
C GLY A 88 -9.65 -3.80 -16.09
N SER A 89 -10.64 -2.98 -15.71
CA SER A 89 -10.59 -1.53 -15.91
C SER A 89 -9.50 -0.90 -15.04
N ILE A 90 -8.29 -0.77 -15.57
CA ILE A 90 -7.22 0.05 -15.00
C ILE A 90 -7.53 1.49 -15.41
N ILE A 91 -8.16 2.24 -14.51
CA ILE A 91 -8.50 3.65 -14.72
C ILE A 91 -7.28 4.46 -14.30
N SER A 92 -6.71 5.24 -15.23
CA SER A 92 -5.58 6.11 -14.91
C SER A 92 -6.06 7.37 -14.20
N ILE A 93 -5.31 7.85 -13.21
CA ILE A 93 -5.65 9.04 -12.38
C ILE A 93 -5.91 10.31 -13.21
N ASP A 94 -5.33 10.43 -14.41
CA ASP A 94 -5.61 11.54 -15.33
C ASP A 94 -7.04 11.54 -15.90
N GLN A 95 -7.75 10.40 -15.88
CA GLN A 95 -9.13 10.29 -16.37
C GLN A 95 -10.19 10.82 -15.38
N LEU A 96 -9.76 11.34 -14.23
CA LEU A 96 -10.63 11.81 -13.14
C LEU A 96 -10.57 13.34 -12.93
N ARG A 97 -9.91 14.07 -13.84
CA ARG A 97 -9.68 15.53 -13.73
C ARG A 97 -10.57 16.42 -14.58
N ASP A 98 -11.43 15.85 -15.42
CA ASP A 98 -12.41 16.61 -16.18
C ASP A 98 -13.83 16.30 -15.70
N GLU A 99 -14.28 17.01 -14.67
CA GLU A 99 -15.63 17.62 -14.57
C GLU A 99 -15.58 18.86 -13.66
#